data_AF-A0A519ZU39-F1
#
_entry.id   AF-A0A519ZU39-F1
#
_cell.length_a   1.000
_cell.length_b   1.000
_cell.length_c   1.000
_cell.angle_alpha   90.00
_cell.angle_beta   90.00
_cell.angle_gamma   90.00
#
_symmetry.space_group_name_H-M   'P 1'
#
loop_
_entity.id
_entity.type
_entity.pdbx_description
1 polymer ?
#
loop_
_entity_poly.entity_id
_entity_poly.type
_entity_poly.pdbx_seq_one_letter_code
_entity_poly.pdbx_strand_id
1 'polypeptide(L)'
;HDLFFSLPDAPARTRKHVATPARNSACKRLNMYLRWLVRRDNNGVDFGLWTRISPSELICPIDVHVERQARLLGLLQRDKVDWPAAEELTANLRLLDPNDPVKYDFALFGEGVG
;
A
#
# COMPACT_ATOMS: atom_id res chain seq x y z
N HIS A 1 -3.63 14.26 -6.21
CA HIS A 1 -2.48 15.08 -6.67
C HIS A 1 -2.94 16.46 -7.09
N ASP A 2 -3.87 16.57 -8.03
CA ASP A 2 -4.27 17.89 -8.54
C ASP A 2 -5.07 18.72 -7.53
N LEU A 3 -5.93 18.09 -6.73
CA LEU A 3 -6.62 18.75 -5.61
C LEU A 3 -5.68 19.24 -4.50
N PHE A 4 -4.64 18.47 -4.17
CA PHE A 4 -3.68 18.86 -3.12
C PHE A 4 -2.81 20.03 -3.58
N PHE A 5 -2.37 20.02 -4.85
CA PHE A 5 -1.58 21.10 -5.45
C PHE A 5 -2.42 22.25 -6.03
N SER A 6 -3.75 22.19 -5.93
CA SER A 6 -4.63 23.33 -6.23
C SER A 6 -4.89 24.21 -5.01
N LEU A 7 -4.47 23.78 -3.81
CA LEU A 7 -4.58 24.60 -2.60
C LEU A 7 -3.50 25.71 -2.62
N PRO A 8 -3.85 26.95 -2.22
CA PRO A 8 -2.93 28.09 -2.29
C PRO A 8 -1.65 27.90 -1.46
N ASP A 9 -1.73 27.12 -0.38
CA ASP A 9 -0.62 26.88 0.54
C ASP A 9 0.23 25.64 0.19
N ALA A 10 -0.07 24.96 -0.91
CA ALA A 10 0.65 23.75 -1.30
C ALA A 10 2.08 24.08 -1.75
N PRO A 11 3.14 23.63 -1.06
CA PRO A 11 4.50 24.02 -1.40
C PRO A 11 4.91 23.44 -2.76
N ALA A 12 5.23 24.29 -3.74
CA ALA A 12 5.55 23.84 -5.11
C ALA A 12 6.72 22.83 -5.17
N ARG A 13 7.68 22.88 -4.24
CA ARG A 13 8.83 21.95 -4.18
C ARG A 13 8.46 20.53 -3.74
N THR A 14 7.29 20.30 -3.14
CA THR A 14 6.87 18.95 -2.67
C THR A 14 6.22 18.12 -3.79
N ARG A 15 5.90 18.74 -4.94
CA ARG A 15 5.23 18.09 -6.09
C ARG A 15 5.95 16.88 -6.68
N LYS A 16 7.27 16.86 -6.64
CA LYS A 16 8.07 15.71 -7.08
C LYS A 16 8.17 14.59 -6.03
N HIS A 17 7.81 14.87 -4.78
CA HIS A 17 7.95 13.95 -3.64
C HIS A 17 6.63 13.26 -3.27
N VAL A 18 5.49 13.74 -3.79
CA VAL A 18 4.18 13.11 -3.62
C VAL A 18 3.97 12.10 -4.76
N ALA A 19 4.17 10.82 -4.46
CA ALA A 19 3.85 9.74 -5.40
C ALA A 19 2.37 9.80 -5.78
N THR A 20 2.05 9.60 -7.06
CA THR A 20 0.67 9.67 -7.56
C THR A 20 0.40 8.48 -8.46
N PRO A 21 -0.75 7.79 -8.29
CA PRO A 21 -1.18 6.71 -9.19
C PRO A 21 -1.20 7.13 -10.66
N ALA A 22 -1.60 8.39 -10.94
CA ALA A 22 -1.60 9.02 -12.27
C ALA A 22 -0.22 9.10 -12.96
N ARG A 23 0.88 8.81 -12.26
CA ARG A 23 2.24 8.69 -12.84
C ARG A 23 2.76 7.25 -12.87
N ASN A 24 1.86 6.26 -12.80
CA ASN A 24 2.17 4.83 -12.78
C ASN A 24 3.11 4.39 -11.64
N SER A 25 3.17 5.14 -10.54
CA SER A 25 3.89 4.69 -9.34
C SER A 25 3.01 3.75 -8.54
N ALA A 26 3.57 2.63 -8.04
CA ALA A 26 2.90 1.78 -7.05
C ALA A 26 2.58 2.49 -5.72
N CYS A 27 3.05 3.74 -5.54
CA CYS A 27 2.74 4.58 -4.39
C CYS A 27 3.07 3.95 -3.02
N LYS A 28 4.03 3.02 -2.96
CA LYS A 28 4.42 2.26 -1.76
C LYS A 28 4.42 3.11 -0.48
N ARG A 29 5.13 4.25 -0.48
CA ARG A 29 5.26 5.10 0.72
C ARG A 29 3.92 5.63 1.21
N LEU A 30 3.03 5.99 0.29
CA LEU A 30 1.70 6.46 0.63
C LEU A 30 0.83 5.31 1.16
N ASN A 31 0.89 4.14 0.51
CA ASN A 31 0.17 2.94 0.94
C ASN A 31 0.63 2.47 2.34
N MET A 32 1.93 2.48 2.62
CA MET A 32 2.49 2.22 3.95
C MET A 32 2.02 3.22 5.00
N TYR A 33 2.02 4.51 4.65
CA TYR A 33 1.55 5.55 5.56
C TYR A 33 0.07 5.39 5.90
N LEU A 34 -0.77 5.10 4.89
CA LEU A 34 -2.18 4.82 5.09
C LEU A 34 -2.39 3.55 5.94
N ARG A 35 -1.61 2.48 5.68
CA ARG A 35 -1.62 1.27 6.49
C ARG A 35 -1.43 1.60 7.98
N TRP A 36 -0.35 2.31 8.32
CA TRP A 36 -0.05 2.66 9.71
C TRP A 36 -1.11 3.51 10.39
N LEU A 37 -1.74 4.43 9.64
CA LEU A 37 -2.73 5.34 10.23
C LEU A 37 -4.13 4.72 10.35
N VAL A 38 -4.52 3.87 9.42
CA VAL A 38 -5.87 3.31 9.33
C VAL A 38 -5.98 1.97 10.06
N ARG A 39 -5.01 1.07 9.86
CA ARG A 39 -5.03 -0.23 10.55
C ARG A 39 -4.64 -0.04 12.00
N ARG A 40 -5.19 -0.91 12.85
CA ARG A 40 -4.82 -1.03 14.25
C ARG A 40 -4.34 -2.45 14.47
N ASP A 41 -3.11 -2.60 14.94
CA ASP A 41 -2.58 -3.89 15.37
C ASP A 41 -2.36 -3.92 16.89
N ASN A 42 -2.08 -5.11 17.43
CA ASN A 42 -1.74 -5.30 18.84
C ASN A 42 -0.23 -5.21 19.10
N ASN A 43 0.58 -4.96 18.06
CA ASN A 43 2.04 -5.00 18.10
C ASN A 43 2.67 -3.60 18.14
N GLY A 44 1.86 -2.54 18.04
CA GLY A 44 2.28 -1.15 18.09
C GLY A 44 2.91 -0.62 16.80
N VAL A 45 2.78 -1.34 15.67
CA VAL A 45 3.31 -0.91 14.37
C VAL A 45 2.26 -0.09 13.62
N ASP A 46 1.01 -0.55 13.62
CA ASP A 46 -0.14 0.13 13.02
C ASP A 46 -0.90 0.95 14.10
N PHE A 47 -0.81 2.29 14.05
CA PHE A 47 -1.34 3.22 15.06
C PHE A 47 -2.87 3.26 15.15
N GLY A 48 -3.56 3.12 14.01
CA GLY A 48 -5.03 3.13 13.95
C GLY A 48 -5.68 4.44 14.42
N LEU A 49 -5.03 5.58 14.13
CA LEU A 49 -5.54 6.91 14.47
C LEU A 49 -6.72 7.34 13.60
N TRP A 50 -6.86 6.77 12.39
CA TRP A 50 -7.87 7.14 11.42
C TRP A 50 -8.96 6.07 11.35
N THR A 51 -10.13 6.39 11.90
CA THR A 51 -11.27 5.45 12.01
C THR A 51 -12.33 5.63 10.93
N ARG A 52 -12.19 6.64 10.06
CA ARG A 52 -13.16 6.94 8.99
C ARG A 52 -12.93 6.15 7.70
N ILE A 53 -11.79 5.48 7.59
CA ILE A 53 -11.40 4.65 6.45
C ILE A 53 -11.33 3.22 6.96
N SER A 54 -11.86 2.26 6.22
CA SER A 54 -11.76 0.84 6.56
C SER A 54 -10.44 0.23 6.05
N PRO A 55 -9.82 -0.71 6.78
CA PRO A 55 -8.70 -1.50 6.26
C PRO A 55 -8.98 -2.18 4.91
N SER A 56 -10.23 -2.54 4.63
CA SER A 56 -10.67 -3.15 3.36
C SER A 56 -10.48 -2.26 2.12
N GLU A 57 -10.41 -0.94 2.34
CA GLU A 57 -10.25 0.10 1.31
C GLU A 57 -8.77 0.40 1.02
N LEU A 58 -7.85 -0.15 1.82
CA LEU A 58 -6.42 0.08 1.65
C LEU A 58 -5.85 -0.74 0.50
N ILE A 59 -4.77 -0.22 -0.09
CA ILE A 59 -3.97 -0.90 -1.11
C ILE A 59 -2.69 -1.43 -0.46
N CYS A 60 -2.36 -2.68 -0.77
CA CYS A 60 -1.16 -3.32 -0.26
C CYS A 60 0.10 -2.58 -0.73
N PRO A 61 1.00 -2.18 0.17
CA PRO A 61 2.27 -1.57 -0.20
C PRO A 61 3.20 -2.64 -0.79
N ILE A 62 3.55 -2.51 -2.07
CA ILE A 62 4.53 -3.42 -2.69
C ILE A 62 5.94 -2.92 -2.43
N ASP A 63 6.74 -3.76 -1.78
CA ASP A 63 8.19 -3.63 -1.73
C ASP A 63 8.92 -4.80 -2.34
N VAL A 64 10.25 -4.79 -2.35
CA VAL A 64 11.05 -5.83 -3.01
C VAL A 64 10.81 -7.22 -2.40
N HIS A 65 10.60 -7.30 -1.08
CA HIS A 65 10.31 -8.58 -0.42
C HIS A 65 8.87 -9.01 -0.69
N VAL A 66 7.91 -8.11 -0.52
CA VAL A 66 6.49 -8.35 -0.80
C VAL A 66 6.29 -8.76 -2.26
N GLU A 67 6.93 -8.07 -3.20
CA GLU A 67 6.92 -8.40 -4.62
C GLU A 67 7.43 -9.81 -4.86
N ARG A 68 8.63 -10.12 -4.36
CA ARG A 68 9.27 -11.43 -4.57
C ARG A 68 8.38 -12.55 -4.04
N GLN A 69 7.88 -12.42 -2.81
CA GLN A 69 7.02 -13.44 -2.22
C GLN A 69 5.66 -13.53 -2.92
N ALA A 70 5.05 -12.40 -3.27
CA ALA A 70 3.79 -12.39 -4.02
C ALA A 70 3.91 -13.10 -5.37
N ARG A 71 5.03 -12.91 -6.09
CA ARG A 71 5.31 -13.62 -7.35
C ARG A 71 5.48 -15.12 -7.13
N LEU A 72 6.28 -15.51 -6.14
CA LEU A 72 6.49 -16.93 -5.80
C LEU A 72 5.19 -17.65 -5.43
N LEU A 73 4.28 -16.95 -4.76
CA LEU A 73 2.97 -17.44 -4.37
C LEU A 73 1.92 -17.32 -5.50
N GLY A 74 2.28 -16.78 -6.67
CA GLY A 74 1.36 -16.57 -7.79
C GLY A 74 0.32 -15.46 -7.58
N LEU A 75 0.48 -14.64 -6.54
CA LEU A 75 -0.40 -13.51 -6.19
C LEU A 75 -0.16 -12.26 -7.02
N LEU A 76 0.98 -12.17 -7.72
CA LEU A 76 1.32 -11.06 -8.60
C LEU A 76 1.92 -11.60 -9.90
N GLN A 77 1.23 -11.38 -11.02
CA GLN A 77 1.68 -11.81 -12.35
C GLN A 77 2.32 -10.66 -13.14
N ARG A 78 1.92 -9.41 -12.88
CA ARG A 78 2.43 -8.26 -13.61
C ARG A 78 3.92 -8.00 -13.36
N ASP A 79 4.72 -7.88 -14.42
CA ASP A 79 6.18 -7.70 -14.32
C ASP A 79 6.62 -6.36 -13.72
N LYS A 80 5.83 -5.30 -13.90
CA LYS A 80 6.16 -3.95 -13.43
C LYS A 80 5.50 -3.64 -12.09
N VAL A 81 6.27 -3.12 -11.14
CA VAL A 81 5.76 -2.60 -9.87
C VAL A 81 5.18 -1.20 -10.05
N ASP A 82 3.99 -1.14 -10.61
CA ASP A 82 3.21 0.08 -10.81
C ASP A 82 1.87 0.02 -10.05
N TRP A 83 1.01 1.03 -10.23
CA TRP A 83 -0.28 1.07 -9.55
C TRP A 83 -1.18 -0.14 -9.87
N PRO A 84 -1.32 -0.57 -11.14
CA PRO A 84 -2.03 -1.80 -11.47
C PRO A 84 -1.50 -3.05 -10.75
N ALA A 85 -0.19 -3.18 -10.54
CA ALA A 85 0.36 -4.29 -9.75
C ALA A 85 -0.11 -4.24 -8.29
N ALA A 86 -0.15 -3.04 -7.69
CA ALA A 86 -0.65 -2.86 -6.33
C ALA A 86 -2.15 -3.19 -6.22
N GLU A 87 -2.95 -2.82 -7.21
CA GLU A 87 -4.37 -3.19 -7.29
C GLU A 87 -4.56 -4.70 -7.49
N GLU A 88 -3.79 -5.33 -8.39
CA GLU A 88 -3.81 -6.78 -8.64
C GLU A 88 -3.50 -7.56 -7.36
N LEU A 89 -2.38 -7.23 -6.71
CA LEU A 89 -1.99 -7.88 -5.46
C LEU A 89 -3.08 -7.70 -4.39
N THR A 90 -3.59 -6.48 -4.22
CA THR A 90 -4.64 -6.21 -3.23
C THR A 90 -5.92 -6.98 -3.53
N ALA A 91 -6.30 -7.10 -4.81
CA ALA A 91 -7.47 -7.87 -5.22
C ALA A 91 -7.31 -9.35 -4.87
N ASN A 92 -6.13 -9.93 -5.11
CA ASN A 92 -5.84 -11.32 -4.76
C ASN A 92 -5.81 -11.52 -3.23
N LEU A 93 -5.21 -10.59 -2.47
CA LEU A 93 -5.23 -10.65 -1.00
C LEU A 93 -6.63 -10.49 -0.42
N ARG A 94 -7.52 -9.74 -1.09
CA ARG A 94 -8.94 -9.59 -0.72
C ARG A 94 -9.72 -10.90 -0.81
N LEU A 95 -9.26 -11.86 -1.64
CA LEU A 95 -9.84 -13.20 -1.68
C LEU A 95 -9.53 -14.01 -0.40
N LEU A 96 -8.45 -13.67 0.30
CA LEU A 96 -8.03 -14.33 1.55
C LEU A 96 -8.68 -13.68 2.77
N ASP A 97 -8.71 -12.34 2.81
CA ASP A 97 -9.45 -11.58 3.82
C ASP A 97 -10.04 -10.31 3.18
N PRO A 98 -11.37 -10.23 3.01
CA PRO A 98 -12.00 -9.06 2.43
C PRO A 98 -12.05 -7.85 3.38
N ASN A 99 -11.97 -8.08 4.69
CA ASN A 99 -12.07 -7.02 5.71
C ASN A 99 -10.72 -6.35 5.96
N ASP A 100 -9.62 -7.09 5.83
CA ASP A 100 -8.27 -6.56 6.02
C ASP A 100 -7.24 -7.23 5.07
N PRO A 101 -7.29 -6.93 3.76
CA PRO A 101 -6.37 -7.51 2.78
C PRO A 101 -4.92 -7.05 2.97
N VAL A 102 -4.69 -5.90 3.61
CA VAL A 102 -3.34 -5.32 3.77
C VAL A 102 -2.59 -5.94 4.95
N LYS A 103 -3.23 -6.77 5.79
CA LYS A 103 -2.54 -7.52 6.87
C LYS A 103 -1.43 -8.43 6.39
N TYR A 104 -1.54 -8.93 5.16
CA TYR A 104 -0.59 -9.88 4.59
C TYR A 104 0.73 -9.24 4.16
N ASP A 105 0.82 -7.91 4.09
CA ASP A 105 2.09 -7.19 3.92
C ASP A 105 3.15 -7.69 4.92
N PHE A 106 2.79 -7.78 6.20
CA PHE A 106 3.71 -8.26 7.23
C PHE A 106 4.10 -9.73 7.03
N ALA A 107 3.18 -10.59 6.60
CA ALA A 107 3.46 -12.00 6.32
C ALA A 107 4.37 -12.16 5.09
N LEU A 108 4.12 -11.38 4.04
CA LEU A 108 4.93 -11.35 2.82
C LEU A 108 6.32 -10.74 3.06
N PHE A 109 6.49 -9.94 4.11
CA PHE A 109 7.79 -9.43 4.57
C PHE A 109 8.54 -10.43 5.48
N GLY A 110 7.81 -11.15 6.36
CA GLY A 110 8.39 -12.02 7.39
C GLY A 110 9.07 -13.29 6.89
N GLU A 111 8.63 -13.86 5.76
CA GLU A 111 9.18 -15.10 5.15
C GLU A 111 10.57 -14.92 4.50
N GLY A 112 11.28 -13.82 4.79
CA GLY A 112 12.64 -13.56 4.34
C GLY A 112 13.61 -13.13 5.44
N VAL A 113 13.17 -13.09 6.70
CA VAL A 113 13.99 -12.80 7.88
C VAL A 113 13.97 -14.03 8.77
N GLY A 114 14.64 -15.09 8.32
CA GLY A 114 14.83 -16.35 9.01
C GLY A 114 16.12 -17.01 8.56
#